data_AF-A0A951MMT0-F1
#
_entry.id   AF-A0A951MMT0-F1
#
_cell.length_a   1.000
_cell.length_b   1.000
_cell.length_c   1.000
_cell.angle_alpha   90.00
_cell.angle_beta   90.00
_cell.angle_gamma   90.00
#
_symmetry.space_group_name_H-M   'P 1'
#
loop_
_entity.id
_entity.type
_entity.pdbx_description
1 polymer ?
#
loop_
_entity_poly.entity_id
_entity_poly.type
_entity_poly.pdbx_seq_one_letter_code
_entity_poly.pdbx_strand_id
1 'polypeptide(L)'
;MKEAFDSVFDSVKTRFTNPFLATFLGVWIIRNWYLVYAFFIFDAECTMDDKINYFKTYFKNYDILKEFLINSKWTFIILLVTFSLLLISHILQNCYSFLIRKSSEIQDRIPVSTNDYHKKLILNFKILTKQIKEINASNENLLVNEQTQIVKIGELENEVLGKVNESTLLSNDIDKLKDIILNLENKSEELNKQKESVLDRRKRDLSFILRLENLENLYNDKNSRHYVSYSIQIYKKEVDDYVYERFIYKSIMNLPKSDYFEKFFNESFSQIREENTISLADVLNILNNKIRTLDLPEDEKEEIKNHIVKLEYIGLFTGLFKDINYDKKPVLTDEGKEILRRFSSYR
;
A
#
# COMPACT_ATOMS: atom_id res chain seq x y z
N MET A 1 -9.24 22.61 7.00
CA MET A 1 -9.72 22.69 8.41
C MET A 1 -10.73 23.82 8.63
N LYS A 2 -10.50 25.04 8.14
CA LYS A 2 -11.44 26.17 8.30
C LYS A 2 -12.85 25.90 7.73
N GLU A 3 -12.92 25.31 6.53
CA GLU A 3 -14.20 24.93 5.88
C GLU A 3 -15.02 23.87 6.66
N ALA A 4 -14.34 22.99 7.41
CA ALA A 4 -15.01 22.02 8.26
C ALA A 4 -15.60 22.66 9.52
N PHE A 5 -14.96 23.72 10.04
CA PHE A 5 -15.52 24.51 11.14
C PHE A 5 -16.69 25.36 10.66
N ASP A 6 -16.57 25.98 9.48
CA ASP A 6 -17.60 26.86 8.93
C ASP A 6 -18.89 26.07 8.60
N SER A 7 -18.79 24.88 8.01
CA SER A 7 -19.95 24.02 7.72
C SER A 7 -20.68 23.50 8.97
N VAL A 8 -19.94 23.23 10.06
CA VAL A 8 -20.53 22.87 11.36
C VAL A 8 -21.21 24.08 11.99
N PHE A 9 -20.58 25.26 11.93
CA PHE A 9 -21.13 26.49 12.51
C PHE A 9 -22.40 26.94 11.79
N ASP A 10 -22.47 26.81 10.46
CA ASP A 10 -23.67 27.12 9.68
C ASP A 10 -24.82 26.16 9.96
N SER A 11 -24.52 24.88 10.16
CA SER A 11 -25.51 23.87 10.59
C SER A 11 -26.04 24.13 12.00
N VAL A 12 -25.19 24.64 12.89
CA VAL A 12 -25.58 25.06 14.24
C VAL A 12 -26.42 26.34 14.17
N LYS A 13 -25.96 27.35 13.42
CA LYS A 13 -26.64 28.65 13.27
C LYS A 13 -28.06 28.50 12.71
N THR A 14 -28.23 27.65 11.69
CA THR A 14 -29.56 27.36 11.11
C THR A 14 -30.48 26.68 12.12
N ARG A 15 -29.99 25.76 12.96
CA ARG A 15 -30.80 25.10 14.00
C ARG A 15 -31.09 25.98 15.23
N PHE A 16 -30.20 26.92 15.55
CA PHE A 16 -30.40 27.92 16.62
C PHE A 16 -31.39 29.04 16.26
N THR A 17 -31.87 29.10 15.01
CA THR A 17 -32.98 30.02 14.65
C THR A 17 -34.29 29.66 15.35
N ASN A 18 -34.43 28.44 15.87
CA ASN A 18 -35.59 28.08 16.66
C ASN A 18 -35.47 28.66 18.08
N PRO A 19 -36.31 29.65 18.46
CA PRO A 19 -36.24 30.29 19.77
C PRO A 19 -36.47 29.29 20.92
N PHE A 20 -37.21 28.21 20.67
CA PHE A 20 -37.40 27.15 21.65
C PHE A 20 -36.09 26.41 21.95
N LEU A 21 -35.35 26.02 20.92
CA LEU A 21 -34.11 25.25 21.07
C LEU A 21 -33.01 26.08 21.72
N ALA A 22 -32.89 27.35 21.34
CA ALA A 22 -31.95 28.29 21.97
C ALA A 22 -32.26 28.48 23.46
N THR A 23 -33.54 28.72 23.80
CA THR A 23 -33.97 28.88 25.20
C THR A 23 -33.78 27.57 25.98
N PHE A 24 -34.09 26.43 25.38
CA PHE A 24 -33.91 25.12 26.01
C PHE A 24 -32.45 24.84 26.33
N LEU A 25 -31.54 25.14 25.40
CA LEU A 25 -30.11 24.97 25.65
C LEU A 25 -29.63 25.92 26.76
N GLY A 26 -30.08 27.17 26.78
CA GLY A 26 -29.77 28.11 27.85
C GLY A 26 -30.23 27.62 29.22
N VAL A 27 -31.47 27.14 29.32
CA VAL A 27 -32.03 26.54 30.54
C VAL A 27 -31.22 25.31 30.96
N TRP A 28 -30.87 24.44 30.02
CA TRP A 28 -30.07 23.25 30.29
C TRP A 28 -28.69 23.62 30.84
N ILE A 29 -27.99 24.59 30.23
CA ILE A 29 -26.67 25.07 30.68
C ILE A 29 -26.76 25.64 32.10
N ILE A 30 -27.77 26.47 32.38
CA ILE A 30 -27.95 27.09 33.70
C ILE A 30 -28.26 26.03 34.77
N ARG A 31 -29.14 25.08 34.48
CA ARG A 31 -29.50 24.01 35.44
C ARG A 31 -28.37 22.99 35.63
N ASN A 32 -27.57 22.74 34.61
CA ASN A 32 -26.43 21.83 34.64
C ASN A 32 -25.11 22.60 34.77
N TRP A 33 -25.11 23.77 35.43
CA TRP A 33 -23.95 24.66 35.48
C TRP A 33 -22.71 23.98 36.08
N TYR A 34 -22.88 23.10 37.08
CA TYR A 34 -21.77 22.32 37.65
C TYR A 34 -21.10 21.38 36.64
N LEU A 35 -21.88 20.80 35.72
CA LEU A 35 -21.34 19.95 34.65
C LEU A 35 -20.57 20.79 33.62
N VAL A 36 -21.12 21.94 33.24
CA VAL A 36 -20.47 22.88 32.31
C VAL A 36 -19.20 23.45 32.93
N TYR A 37 -19.24 23.85 34.19
CA TYR A 37 -18.09 24.31 34.97
C TYR A 37 -17.00 23.24 35.04
N ALA A 38 -17.35 22.00 35.40
CA ALA A 38 -16.41 20.88 35.43
C ALA A 38 -15.81 20.56 34.05
N PHE A 39 -16.55 20.82 32.96
CA PHE A 39 -16.03 20.63 31.61
C PHE A 39 -14.89 21.62 31.28
N PHE A 40 -15.08 22.91 31.57
CA PHE A 40 -14.14 23.96 31.19
C PHE A 40 -12.96 24.14 32.15
N ILE A 41 -13.13 23.80 33.42
CA ILE A 41 -12.07 23.98 34.42
C ILE A 41 -11.30 22.68 34.59
N PHE A 42 -9.98 22.81 34.52
CA PHE A 42 -9.02 21.80 34.93
C PHE A 42 -8.36 22.35 36.18
N ASP A 43 -8.77 21.81 37.33
CA ASP A 43 -8.07 22.09 38.57
C ASP A 43 -6.67 21.45 38.49
N ALA A 44 -5.64 22.17 38.94
CA ALA A 44 -4.24 21.72 38.80
C ALA A 44 -3.97 20.42 39.59
N GLU A 45 -4.78 20.16 40.61
CA GLU A 45 -4.68 18.98 41.48
C GLU A 45 -5.61 17.83 41.05
N CYS A 46 -6.46 18.03 40.04
CA CYS A 46 -7.45 17.03 39.63
C CYS A 46 -6.95 16.26 38.41
N THR A 47 -6.82 14.95 38.54
CA THR A 47 -6.35 14.10 37.43
C THR A 47 -7.47 13.91 36.40
N MET A 48 -7.09 13.56 35.15
CA MET A 48 -8.07 13.27 34.10
C MET A 48 -9.02 12.13 34.50
N ASP A 49 -8.52 11.16 35.28
CA ASP A 49 -9.31 10.04 35.78
C ASP A 49 -10.39 10.47 36.78
N ASP A 50 -10.07 11.42 37.66
CA ASP A 50 -11.03 12.00 38.60
C ASP A 50 -12.17 12.70 37.86
N LYS A 51 -11.83 13.44 36.79
CA LYS A 51 -12.81 14.12 35.93
C LYS A 51 -13.71 13.13 35.18
N ILE A 52 -13.15 12.06 34.63
CA ILE A 52 -13.94 10.98 34.00
C ILE A 52 -14.87 10.32 35.03
N ASN A 53 -14.38 10.07 36.24
CA ASN A 53 -15.15 9.45 37.30
C ASN A 53 -16.29 10.36 37.79
N TYR A 54 -16.06 11.68 37.84
CA TYR A 54 -17.09 12.67 38.09
C TYR A 54 -18.20 12.62 37.04
N PHE A 55 -17.87 12.65 35.75
CA PHE A 55 -18.88 12.55 34.68
C PHE A 55 -19.65 11.23 34.73
N LYS A 56 -18.98 10.10 34.95
CA LYS A 56 -19.63 8.79 35.11
C LYS A 56 -20.61 8.79 36.26
N THR A 57 -20.21 9.33 37.41
CA THR A 57 -21.06 9.39 38.61
C THR A 57 -22.25 10.34 38.40
N TYR A 58 -22.02 11.48 37.74
CA TYR A 58 -23.08 12.41 37.38
C TYR A 58 -24.13 11.73 36.50
N PHE A 59 -23.74 11.14 35.37
CA PHE A 59 -24.68 10.52 34.44
C PHE A 59 -25.33 9.23 34.99
N LYS A 60 -24.67 8.52 35.91
CA LYS A 60 -25.25 7.35 36.57
C LYS A 60 -26.45 7.70 37.46
N ASN A 61 -26.39 8.84 38.13
CA ASN A 61 -27.46 9.32 39.01
C ASN A 61 -28.47 10.22 38.28
N TYR A 62 -28.20 10.56 37.02
CA TYR A 62 -28.99 11.51 36.25
C TYR A 62 -30.06 10.80 35.42
N ASP A 63 -31.33 10.98 35.79
CA ASP A 63 -32.46 10.51 34.99
C ASP A 63 -32.66 11.45 33.80
N ILE A 64 -32.14 11.03 32.64
CA ILE A 64 -32.11 11.81 31.40
C ILE A 64 -33.52 12.23 30.98
N LEU A 65 -34.52 11.34 31.09
CA LEU A 65 -35.88 11.61 30.64
C LEU A 65 -36.56 12.61 31.55
N LYS A 66 -36.43 12.43 32.87
CA LYS A 66 -36.99 13.35 33.86
C LYS A 66 -36.40 14.74 33.71
N GLU A 67 -35.09 14.84 33.55
CA GLU A 67 -34.42 16.12 33.40
C GLU A 67 -34.73 16.80 32.06
N PHE A 68 -34.86 16.04 30.97
CA PHE A 68 -35.32 16.56 29.70
C PHE A 68 -36.72 17.19 29.82
N LEU A 69 -37.67 16.50 30.48
CA LEU A 69 -39.02 17.02 30.70
C LEU A 69 -39.03 18.26 31.59
N ILE A 70 -38.23 18.29 32.66
CA ILE A 70 -38.13 19.46 33.54
C ILE A 70 -37.56 20.66 32.78
N ASN A 71 -36.49 20.47 32.01
CA ASN A 71 -35.90 21.53 31.17
C ASN A 71 -36.91 22.03 30.12
N SER A 72 -37.65 21.12 29.49
CA SER A 72 -38.69 21.47 28.51
C SER A 72 -39.80 22.33 29.15
N LYS A 73 -40.26 21.95 30.35
CA LYS A 73 -41.26 22.72 31.11
C LYS A 73 -40.77 24.13 31.46
N TRP A 74 -39.54 24.26 31.95
CA TRP A 74 -38.96 25.57 32.26
C TRP A 74 -38.81 26.45 31.01
N THR A 75 -38.36 25.85 29.92
CA THR A 75 -38.25 26.53 28.62
C THR A 75 -39.59 27.09 28.18
N PHE A 76 -40.64 26.29 28.27
CA PHE A 76 -42.00 26.72 27.93
C PHE A 76 -42.48 27.90 28.79
N ILE A 77 -42.21 27.86 30.11
CA ILE A 77 -42.55 28.96 31.02
C ILE A 77 -41.81 30.24 30.65
N ILE A 78 -40.50 30.17 30.39
CA ILE A 78 -39.68 31.34 30.03
C ILE A 78 -40.16 31.95 28.71
N LEU A 79 -40.48 31.13 27.71
CA LEU A 79 -41.04 31.62 26.45
C LEU A 79 -42.39 32.28 26.67
N LEU A 80 -43.28 31.66 27.45
CA LEU A 80 -44.60 32.22 27.77
C LEU A 80 -44.46 33.59 28.45
N VAL A 81 -43.54 33.73 29.40
CA VAL A 81 -43.22 35.00 30.05
C VAL A 81 -42.70 36.01 29.03
N THR A 82 -41.71 35.64 28.21
CA THR A 82 -41.14 36.52 27.19
C THR A 82 -42.18 37.04 26.20
N PHE A 83 -43.04 36.17 25.69
CA PHE A 83 -44.12 36.56 24.79
C PHE A 83 -45.16 37.45 25.49
N SER A 84 -45.46 37.18 26.76
CA SER A 84 -46.36 38.04 27.55
C SER A 84 -45.78 39.44 27.73
N LEU A 85 -44.48 39.57 28.01
CA LEU A 85 -43.80 40.88 28.10
C LEU A 85 -43.81 41.63 26.76
N LEU A 86 -43.58 40.93 25.64
CA LEU A 86 -43.65 41.54 24.30
C LEU A 86 -45.05 42.08 24.00
N LEU A 87 -46.09 41.34 24.37
CA LEU A 87 -47.47 41.77 24.19
C LEU A 87 -47.79 43.01 25.04
N ILE A 88 -47.34 43.04 26.30
CA ILE A 88 -47.47 44.22 27.17
C ILE A 88 -46.74 45.43 26.56
N SER A 89 -45.54 45.24 26.02
CA SER A 89 -44.76 46.30 25.36
C SER A 89 -45.53 46.92 24.19
N HIS A 90 -46.15 46.10 23.34
CA HIS A 90 -46.97 46.59 22.23
C HIS A 90 -48.22 47.33 22.70
N ILE A 91 -48.88 46.85 23.75
CA ILE A 91 -50.02 47.55 24.35
C ILE A 91 -49.61 48.94 24.85
N LEU A 92 -48.47 49.04 25.56
CA LEU A 92 -47.94 50.31 26.04
C LEU A 92 -47.62 51.29 24.91
N GLN A 93 -46.99 50.82 23.82
CA GLN A 93 -46.69 51.63 22.63
C GLN A 93 -47.97 52.17 21.97
N ASN A 94 -49.00 51.33 21.85
CA ASN A 94 -50.28 51.71 21.28
C ASN A 94 -51.04 52.70 22.17
N CYS A 95 -51.01 52.50 23.50
CA CYS A 95 -51.57 53.47 24.44
C CYS A 95 -50.85 54.82 24.36
N TYR A 96 -49.52 54.82 24.27
CA TYR A 96 -48.73 56.04 24.17
C TYR A 96 -49.03 56.81 22.87
N SER A 97 -49.09 56.13 21.73
CA SER A 97 -49.42 56.76 20.45
C SER A 97 -50.85 57.34 20.43
N PHE A 98 -51.80 56.64 21.05
CA PHE A 98 -53.16 57.13 21.22
C PHE A 98 -53.22 58.41 22.07
N LEU A 99 -52.48 58.46 23.19
CA LEU A 99 -52.41 59.64 24.05
C LEU A 99 -51.85 60.85 23.31
N ILE A 100 -50.77 60.67 22.52
CA ILE A 100 -50.19 61.75 21.73
C ILE A 100 -51.19 62.26 20.68
N ARG A 101 -51.83 61.37 19.93
CA ARG A 101 -52.80 61.76 18.90
C ARG A 101 -53.95 62.59 19.47
N LYS A 102 -54.44 62.20 20.65
CA LYS A 102 -55.49 62.95 21.34
C LYS A 102 -55.03 64.35 21.77
N SER A 103 -53.76 64.51 22.12
CA SER A 103 -53.20 65.82 22.49
C SER A 103 -53.01 66.76 21.29
N SER A 104 -52.65 66.23 20.12
CA SER A 104 -52.46 67.03 18.90
C SER A 104 -53.77 67.58 18.32
N GLU A 105 -54.89 66.88 18.45
CA GLU A 105 -56.21 67.36 17.99
C GLU A 105 -56.70 68.62 18.72
N ILE A 106 -56.13 68.93 19.89
CA ILE A 106 -56.48 70.13 20.68
C ILE A 106 -55.70 71.37 20.18
N GLN A 107 -54.56 71.17 19.52
CA GLN A 107 -53.63 72.25 19.16
C GLN A 107 -53.95 72.92 17.81
N ASP A 108 -54.75 72.27 16.95
CA ASP A 108 -55.17 72.78 15.62
C ASP A 108 -56.25 73.89 15.66
N ARG A 109 -56.61 74.40 16.84
CA ARG A 109 -57.62 75.47 16.99
C ARG A 109 -57.04 76.89 17.04
N ILE A 110 -55.73 77.08 16.85
CA ILE A 110 -55.10 78.41 16.85
C ILE A 110 -54.97 78.90 15.41
N PRO A 111 -55.78 79.89 14.96
CA PRO A 111 -55.73 80.39 13.60
C PRO A 111 -54.61 81.42 13.51
N VAL A 112 -53.45 81.01 13.00
CA VAL A 112 -52.37 81.95 12.67
C VAL A 112 -52.33 82.16 11.17
N SER A 113 -52.01 83.39 10.76
CA SER A 113 -51.90 83.90 9.39
C SER A 113 -50.77 83.24 8.58
N THR A 114 -50.83 81.93 8.43
CA THR A 114 -49.74 81.07 7.96
C THR A 114 -49.99 80.53 6.55
N ASN A 115 -50.96 81.10 5.80
CA ASN A 115 -51.37 80.51 4.52
C ASN A 115 -50.28 80.59 3.44
N ASP A 116 -49.52 81.69 3.37
CA ASP A 116 -48.42 81.82 2.42
C ASP A 116 -47.17 81.03 2.83
N TYR A 117 -46.89 80.94 4.14
CA TYR A 117 -45.80 80.10 4.63
C TYR A 117 -46.11 78.61 4.41
N HIS A 118 -47.35 78.18 4.65
CA HIS A 118 -47.80 76.82 4.33
C HIS A 118 -47.72 76.53 2.84
N LYS A 119 -48.14 77.46 1.96
CA LYS A 119 -48.01 77.26 0.51
C LYS A 119 -46.56 77.08 0.09
N LYS A 120 -45.64 77.89 0.63
CA LYS A 120 -44.20 77.76 0.36
C LYS A 120 -43.62 76.46 0.90
N LEU A 121 -44.05 76.04 2.09
CA LEU A 121 -43.68 74.77 2.69
C LEU A 121 -44.18 73.58 1.84
N ILE A 122 -45.43 73.60 1.40
CA ILE A 122 -46.03 72.56 0.54
C ILE A 122 -45.29 72.48 -0.80
N LEU A 123 -44.93 73.62 -1.40
CA LEU A 123 -44.16 73.66 -2.64
C LEU A 123 -42.76 73.05 -2.46
N ASN A 124 -42.07 73.40 -1.38
CA ASN A 124 -40.77 72.81 -1.04
C ASN A 124 -40.89 71.30 -0.78
N PHE A 125 -41.92 70.86 -0.06
CA PHE A 125 -42.21 69.44 0.13
C PHE A 125 -42.44 68.71 -1.18
N LYS A 126 -43.15 69.32 -2.13
CA LYS A 126 -43.40 68.74 -3.46
C LYS A 126 -42.12 68.61 -4.28
N ILE A 127 -41.23 69.60 -4.20
CA ILE A 127 -39.91 69.55 -4.85
C ILE A 127 -39.06 68.45 -4.22
N LEU A 128 -38.99 68.39 -2.89
CA LEU A 128 -38.24 67.36 -2.17
C LEU A 128 -38.77 65.95 -2.46
N THR A 129 -40.08 65.74 -2.48
CA THR A 129 -40.66 64.43 -2.83
C THR A 129 -40.37 64.06 -4.28
N LYS A 130 -40.33 65.03 -5.21
CA LYS A 130 -39.91 64.77 -6.59
C LYS A 130 -38.45 64.32 -6.65
N GLN A 131 -37.55 65.03 -5.97
CA GLN A 131 -36.12 64.66 -5.90
C GLN A 131 -35.91 63.29 -5.26
N ILE A 132 -36.61 62.97 -4.18
CA ILE A 132 -36.54 61.64 -3.54
C ILE A 132 -37.02 60.55 -4.51
N LYS A 133 -38.09 60.79 -5.28
CA LYS A 133 -38.56 59.84 -6.29
C LYS A 133 -37.55 59.63 -7.42
N GLU A 134 -36.91 60.69 -7.90
CA GLU A 134 -35.87 60.62 -8.92
C GLU A 134 -34.62 59.86 -8.40
N ILE A 135 -34.20 60.12 -7.16
CA ILE A 135 -33.10 59.39 -6.50
C ILE A 135 -33.46 57.91 -6.31
N ASN A 136 -34.66 57.61 -5.84
CA ASN A 136 -35.10 56.22 -5.64
C ASN A 136 -35.18 55.46 -6.96
N ALA A 137 -35.70 56.07 -8.03
CA ALA A 137 -35.70 55.47 -9.37
C ALA A 137 -34.28 55.26 -9.90
N SER A 138 -33.36 56.21 -9.65
CA SER A 138 -31.96 56.04 -10.03
C SER A 138 -31.28 54.91 -9.24
N ASN A 139 -31.56 54.78 -7.94
CA ASN A 139 -31.04 53.70 -7.10
C ASN A 139 -31.62 52.34 -7.50
N GLU A 140 -32.90 52.27 -7.85
CA GLU A 140 -33.52 51.03 -8.34
C GLU A 140 -32.86 50.55 -9.64
N ASN A 141 -32.56 51.46 -10.57
CA ASN A 141 -31.79 51.13 -11.77
C ASN A 141 -30.36 50.66 -11.46
N LEU A 142 -29.71 51.23 -10.43
CA LEU A 142 -28.40 50.75 -9.97
C LEU A 142 -28.48 49.34 -9.38
N LEU A 143 -29.48 49.06 -8.55
CA LEU A 143 -29.71 47.73 -7.98
C LEU A 143 -29.98 46.67 -9.06
N VAL A 144 -30.77 47.02 -10.09
CA VAL A 144 -31.01 46.13 -11.24
C VAL A 144 -29.71 45.87 -12.00
N ASN A 145 -28.88 46.89 -12.22
CA ASN A 145 -27.57 46.73 -12.85
C ASN A 145 -26.62 45.86 -12.00
N GLU A 146 -26.58 46.07 -10.68
CA GLU A 146 -25.79 45.24 -9.76
C GLU A 146 -26.26 43.78 -9.77
N GLN A 147 -27.58 43.53 -9.73
CA GLN A 147 -28.12 42.17 -9.87
C GLN A 147 -27.74 41.53 -11.20
N THR A 148 -27.78 42.30 -12.29
CA THR A 148 -27.37 41.80 -13.61
C THR A 148 -25.89 41.45 -13.63
N GLN A 149 -25.04 42.21 -12.93
CA GLN A 149 -23.62 41.88 -12.78
C GLN A 149 -23.41 40.64 -11.89
N ILE A 150 -24.15 40.50 -10.79
CA ILE A 150 -24.09 39.32 -9.92
C ILE A 150 -24.47 38.05 -10.69
N VAL A 151 -25.52 38.11 -11.51
CA VAL A 151 -25.92 36.97 -12.36
C VAL A 151 -24.79 36.59 -13.33
N LYS A 152 -24.16 37.58 -13.99
CA LYS A 152 -23.01 37.31 -14.88
C LYS A 152 -21.81 36.72 -14.15
N ILE A 153 -21.54 37.18 -12.92
CA ILE A 153 -20.47 36.61 -12.08
C ILE A 153 -20.80 35.15 -11.76
N GLY A 154 -22.04 34.85 -11.37
CA GLY A 154 -22.48 33.47 -11.10
C GLY A 154 -22.39 32.55 -12.34
N GLU A 155 -22.69 33.06 -13.53
CA GLU A 155 -22.50 32.33 -14.78
C GLU A 155 -21.01 32.00 -15.05
N LEU A 156 -20.13 32.99 -14.86
CA LEU A 156 -18.67 32.79 -14.99
C LEU A 156 -18.12 31.83 -13.93
N GLU A 157 -18.58 31.92 -12.68
CA GLU A 157 -18.20 31.00 -11.61
C GLU A 157 -18.59 29.56 -11.97
N ASN A 158 -19.80 29.35 -12.49
CA ASN A 158 -20.25 28.03 -12.95
C ASN A 158 -19.41 27.50 -14.13
N GLU A 159 -19.00 28.36 -15.06
CA GLU A 159 -18.09 27.98 -16.14
C GLU A 159 -16.71 27.56 -15.60
N VAL A 160 -16.17 28.31 -14.63
CA VAL A 160 -14.91 27.99 -13.96
C VAL A 160 -15.03 26.69 -13.17
N LEU A 161 -16.11 26.47 -12.43
CA LEU A 161 -16.40 25.23 -11.71
C LEU A 161 -16.49 24.02 -12.66
N GLY A 162 -17.10 24.20 -13.83
CA GLY A 162 -17.11 23.19 -14.88
C GLY A 162 -15.69 22.79 -15.32
N LYS A 163 -14.82 23.77 -15.57
CA LYS A 163 -13.42 23.55 -15.94
C LYS A 163 -12.58 22.96 -14.79
N VAL A 164 -12.87 23.33 -13.54
CA VAL A 164 -12.22 22.76 -12.35
C VAL A 164 -12.63 21.30 -12.13
N ASN A 165 -13.89 20.94 -12.37
CA ASN A 165 -14.31 19.55 -12.31
C ASN A 165 -13.62 18.69 -13.39
N GLU A 166 -13.42 19.25 -14.58
CA GLU A 166 -12.65 18.61 -15.64
C GLU A 166 -11.16 18.43 -15.25
N SER A 167 -10.57 19.39 -14.53
CA SER A 167 -9.20 19.25 -14.00
C SER A 167 -9.09 18.27 -12.82
N THR A 168 -10.15 18.10 -12.01
CA THR A 168 -10.18 17.05 -10.96
C THR A 168 -10.27 15.64 -11.53
N LEU A 169 -10.92 15.46 -12.69
CA LEU A 169 -10.88 14.19 -13.42
C LEU A 169 -9.46 13.86 -13.88
N LEU A 170 -8.71 14.86 -14.37
CA LEU A 170 -7.29 14.71 -14.68
C LEU A 170 -6.42 14.39 -13.45
N SER A 171 -6.75 14.94 -12.27
CA SER A 171 -6.04 14.61 -11.03
C SER A 171 -6.18 13.14 -10.63
N ASN A 172 -7.37 12.56 -10.79
CA ASN A 172 -7.60 11.15 -10.48
C ASN A 172 -6.82 10.22 -11.43
N ASP A 173 -6.64 10.62 -12.68
CA ASP A 173 -5.84 9.85 -13.64
C ASP A 173 -4.33 10.00 -13.37
N ILE A 174 -3.88 11.15 -12.86
CA ILE A 174 -2.50 11.34 -12.41
C ILE A 174 -2.18 10.43 -11.21
N ASP A 175 -3.10 10.29 -10.25
CA ASP A 175 -2.85 9.43 -9.08
C ASP A 175 -2.83 7.94 -9.46
N LYS A 176 -3.69 7.50 -10.39
CA LYS A 176 -3.58 6.15 -10.98
C LYS A 176 -2.26 5.93 -11.71
N LEU A 177 -1.74 6.94 -12.41
CA LEU A 177 -0.44 6.85 -13.08
C LEU A 177 0.72 6.74 -12.10
N LYS A 178 0.66 7.43 -10.94
CA LYS A 178 1.67 7.30 -9.88
C LYS A 178 1.72 5.88 -9.32
N ASP A 179 0.57 5.26 -9.07
CA ASP A 179 0.51 3.88 -8.59
C ASP A 179 1.10 2.88 -9.60
N ILE A 180 0.87 3.12 -10.90
CA ILE A 180 1.47 2.31 -11.97
C ILE A 180 2.99 2.49 -12.00
N ILE A 181 3.48 3.73 -11.89
CA ILE A 181 4.93 4.02 -11.86
C ILE A 181 5.59 3.34 -10.66
N LEU A 182 5.00 3.46 -9.47
CA LEU A 182 5.53 2.84 -8.25
C LEU A 182 5.59 1.31 -8.37
N ASN A 183 4.56 0.68 -8.96
CA ASN A 183 4.57 -0.75 -9.22
C ASN A 183 5.64 -1.17 -10.24
N LEU A 184 5.90 -0.35 -11.27
CA LEU A 184 6.94 -0.61 -12.25
C LEU A 184 8.35 -0.46 -11.66
N GLU A 185 8.56 0.53 -10.79
CA GLU A 185 9.83 0.72 -10.08
C GLU A 185 10.15 -0.46 -9.16
N ASN A 186 9.18 -0.90 -8.36
CA ASN A 186 9.33 -2.07 -7.49
C ASN A 186 9.68 -3.34 -8.29
N LYS A 187 9.00 -3.55 -9.43
CA LYS A 187 9.25 -4.70 -10.31
C LYS A 187 10.62 -4.64 -10.98
N SER A 188 11.07 -3.44 -11.35
CA SER A 188 12.42 -3.20 -11.88
C SER A 188 13.50 -3.53 -10.84
N GLU A 189 13.30 -3.14 -9.58
CA GLU A 189 14.21 -3.44 -8.49
C GLU A 189 14.31 -4.95 -8.21
N GLU A 190 13.17 -5.64 -8.21
CA GLU A 190 13.12 -7.10 -8.05
C GLU A 190 13.87 -7.82 -9.19
N LEU A 191 13.66 -7.40 -10.44
CA LEU A 191 14.38 -7.94 -11.60
C LEU A 191 15.89 -7.70 -11.51
N ASN A 192 16.32 -6.54 -11.01
CA ASN A 192 17.73 -6.25 -10.80
C ASN A 192 18.35 -7.14 -9.73
N LYS A 193 17.66 -7.37 -8.61
CA LYS A 193 18.10 -8.34 -7.57
C LYS A 193 18.23 -9.75 -8.12
N GLN A 194 17.24 -10.19 -8.92
CA GLN A 194 17.32 -11.50 -9.59
C GLN A 194 18.51 -11.58 -10.55
N LYS A 195 18.72 -10.54 -11.36
CA LYS A 195 19.86 -10.47 -12.29
C LYS A 195 21.20 -10.56 -11.58
N GLU A 196 21.38 -9.84 -10.47
CA GLU A 196 22.61 -9.89 -9.66
C GLU A 196 22.84 -11.30 -9.10
N SER A 197 21.81 -11.95 -8.56
CA SER A 197 21.93 -13.32 -8.02
C SER A 197 22.36 -14.35 -9.09
N VAL A 198 21.86 -14.21 -10.32
CA VAL A 198 22.24 -15.08 -11.44
C VAL A 198 23.67 -14.78 -11.89
N LEU A 199 24.08 -13.51 -11.89
CA LEU A 199 25.41 -13.10 -12.27
C LEU A 199 26.45 -13.60 -11.27
N ASP A 200 26.15 -13.55 -9.98
CA ASP A 200 26.99 -14.11 -8.92
C ASP A 200 27.07 -15.63 -9.00
N ARG A 201 25.97 -16.32 -9.31
CA ARG A 201 26.00 -17.77 -9.59
C ARG A 201 26.93 -18.09 -10.76
N ARG A 202 26.80 -17.37 -11.88
CA ARG A 202 27.68 -17.54 -13.05
C ARG A 202 29.14 -17.26 -12.74
N LYS A 203 29.46 -16.24 -11.95
CA LYS A 203 30.85 -15.95 -11.53
C LYS A 203 31.43 -17.09 -10.70
N ARG A 204 30.65 -17.65 -9.77
CA ARG A 204 31.06 -18.84 -9.00
C ARG A 204 31.33 -20.02 -9.93
N ASP A 205 30.39 -20.33 -10.83
CA ASP A 205 30.53 -21.41 -11.79
C ASP A 205 31.78 -21.24 -12.67
N LEU A 206 32.03 -20.03 -13.18
CA LEU A 206 33.20 -19.74 -14.01
C LEU A 206 34.52 -19.90 -13.24
N SER A 207 34.56 -19.38 -12.00
CA SER A 207 35.75 -19.51 -11.14
C SER A 207 36.05 -20.97 -10.82
N PHE A 208 35.01 -21.81 -10.73
CA PHE A 208 35.13 -23.24 -10.52
C PHE A 208 35.65 -23.97 -11.76
N ILE A 209 35.09 -23.67 -12.94
CA ILE A 209 35.58 -24.24 -14.22
C ILE A 209 37.07 -23.95 -14.41
N LEU A 210 37.52 -22.72 -14.14
CA LEU A 210 38.93 -22.34 -14.24
C LEU A 210 39.83 -23.12 -13.25
N ARG A 211 39.34 -23.40 -12.04
CA ARG A 211 40.06 -24.25 -11.06
C ARG A 211 40.17 -25.69 -11.54
N LEU A 212 39.11 -26.23 -12.15
CA LEU A 212 39.12 -27.58 -12.71
C LEU A 212 40.10 -27.71 -13.89
N GLU A 213 40.11 -26.73 -14.81
CA GLU A 213 41.06 -26.74 -15.93
C GLU A 213 42.51 -26.69 -15.44
N ASN A 214 42.80 -25.93 -14.39
CA ASN A 214 44.13 -25.92 -13.76
C ASN A 214 44.49 -27.27 -13.12
N LEU A 215 43.54 -27.97 -12.52
CA LEU A 215 43.76 -29.31 -11.95
C LEU A 215 43.96 -30.37 -13.05
N GLU A 216 43.24 -30.26 -14.16
CA GLU A 216 43.41 -31.14 -15.33
C GLU A 216 44.82 -30.99 -15.93
N ASN A 217 45.32 -29.76 -16.02
CA ASN A 217 46.70 -29.50 -16.44
C ASN A 217 47.73 -30.12 -15.47
N LEU A 218 47.47 -30.09 -14.17
CA LEU A 218 48.31 -30.74 -13.15
C LEU A 218 48.23 -32.27 -13.19
N TYR A 219 47.08 -32.85 -13.57
CA TYR A 219 46.88 -34.29 -13.64
C TYR A 219 47.75 -34.98 -14.71
N ASN A 220 48.03 -34.27 -15.80
CA ASN A 220 48.86 -34.77 -16.88
C ASN A 220 50.34 -34.96 -16.47
N ASP A 221 50.75 -34.43 -15.31
CA ASP A 221 52.02 -34.76 -14.66
C ASP A 221 51.87 -36.06 -13.83
N LYS A 222 52.64 -37.09 -14.19
CA LYS A 222 52.60 -38.45 -13.60
C LYS A 222 52.80 -38.45 -12.07
N ASN A 223 53.54 -37.48 -11.53
CA ASN A 223 53.84 -37.42 -10.09
C ASN A 223 52.72 -36.77 -9.26
N SER A 224 51.76 -36.10 -9.90
CA SER A 224 50.75 -35.25 -9.25
C SER A 224 49.40 -35.93 -9.04
N ARG A 225 49.19 -37.12 -9.64
CA ARG A 225 47.87 -37.76 -9.76
C ARG A 225 47.18 -38.01 -8.42
N HIS A 226 47.93 -38.34 -7.38
CA HIS A 226 47.37 -38.62 -6.05
C HIS A 226 46.82 -37.35 -5.37
N TYR A 227 47.48 -36.21 -5.58
CA TYR A 227 47.03 -34.91 -5.05
C TYR A 227 45.80 -34.38 -5.78
N VAL A 228 45.72 -34.60 -7.10
CA VAL A 228 44.57 -34.19 -7.92
C VAL A 228 43.31 -34.97 -7.54
N SER A 229 43.42 -36.28 -7.28
CA SER A 229 42.31 -37.10 -6.79
C SER A 229 41.69 -36.55 -5.50
N TYR A 230 42.54 -36.24 -4.52
CA TYR A 230 42.08 -35.75 -3.22
C TYR A 230 41.42 -34.37 -3.33
N SER A 231 41.94 -33.50 -4.21
CA SER A 231 41.33 -32.19 -4.45
C SER A 231 39.98 -32.30 -5.16
N ILE A 232 39.82 -33.20 -6.14
CA ILE A 232 38.52 -33.44 -6.80
C ILE A 232 37.45 -33.91 -5.80
N GLN A 233 37.80 -34.75 -4.83
CA GLN A 233 36.86 -35.19 -3.78
C GLN A 233 36.43 -34.07 -2.83
N ILE A 234 37.33 -33.15 -2.49
CA ILE A 234 37.00 -31.97 -1.69
C ILE A 234 36.05 -31.06 -2.48
N TYR A 235 36.36 -30.81 -3.75
CA TYR A 235 35.52 -29.97 -4.61
C TYR A 235 34.12 -30.55 -4.86
N LYS A 236 33.96 -31.88 -4.83
CA LYS A 236 32.64 -32.55 -4.93
C LYS A 236 31.67 -32.15 -3.81
N LYS A 237 32.16 -31.84 -2.60
CA LYS A 237 31.29 -31.44 -1.47
C LYS A 237 30.77 -30.00 -1.57
N GLU A 238 31.37 -29.15 -2.40
CA GLU A 238 31.09 -27.71 -2.44
C GLU A 238 30.29 -27.28 -3.68
N VAL A 239 29.98 -28.19 -4.60
CA VAL A 239 29.50 -27.85 -5.95
C VAL A 239 28.12 -28.42 -6.21
N ASP A 240 27.31 -27.64 -6.92
CA ASP A 240 25.97 -27.99 -7.39
C ASP A 240 26.05 -29.21 -8.35
N ASP A 241 25.22 -30.23 -8.12
CA ASP A 241 25.28 -31.54 -8.80
C ASP A 241 25.35 -31.42 -10.33
N TYR A 242 24.69 -30.40 -10.90
CA TYR A 242 24.66 -30.13 -12.32
C TYR A 242 26.03 -29.78 -12.94
N VAL A 243 26.85 -29.01 -12.23
CA VAL A 243 28.17 -28.59 -12.74
C VAL A 243 29.12 -29.79 -12.73
N TYR A 244 29.00 -30.63 -11.70
CA TYR A 244 29.76 -31.87 -11.57
C TYR A 244 29.38 -32.89 -12.66
N GLU A 245 28.08 -33.07 -12.94
CA GLU A 245 27.59 -33.90 -14.05
C GLU A 245 28.16 -33.46 -15.41
N ARG A 246 28.19 -32.15 -15.67
CA ARG A 246 28.70 -31.63 -16.94
C ARG A 246 30.22 -31.85 -17.09
N PHE A 247 30.96 -31.78 -15.99
CA PHE A 247 32.38 -32.14 -15.97
C PHE A 247 32.58 -33.63 -16.29
N ILE A 248 31.86 -34.52 -15.61
CA ILE A 248 31.89 -35.96 -15.89
C ILE A 248 31.56 -36.24 -17.35
N TYR A 249 30.51 -35.60 -17.88
CA TYR A 249 30.12 -35.74 -19.28
C TYR A 249 31.22 -35.30 -20.25
N LYS A 250 31.87 -34.16 -20.00
CA LYS A 250 33.00 -33.67 -20.81
C LYS A 250 34.20 -34.63 -20.73
N SER A 251 34.52 -35.14 -19.54
CA SER A 251 35.60 -36.13 -19.35
C SER A 251 35.31 -37.46 -20.05
N ILE A 252 34.05 -37.93 -20.06
CA ILE A 252 33.61 -39.11 -20.80
C ILE A 252 33.65 -38.87 -22.31
N MET A 253 33.22 -37.69 -22.78
CA MET A 253 33.21 -37.35 -24.20
C MET A 253 34.60 -37.11 -24.79
N ASN A 254 35.59 -36.76 -23.96
CA ASN A 254 36.99 -36.64 -24.33
C ASN A 254 37.75 -37.97 -24.29
N LEU A 255 37.09 -39.09 -24.01
CA LEU A 255 37.68 -40.41 -24.16
C LEU A 255 38.03 -40.66 -25.63
N PRO A 256 39.16 -41.35 -25.92
CA PRO A 256 39.54 -41.63 -27.29
C PRO A 256 38.44 -42.44 -27.99
N LYS A 257 37.97 -41.91 -29.13
CA LYS A 257 36.98 -42.55 -29.99
C LYS A 257 37.64 -43.62 -30.86
N SER A 258 38.29 -44.61 -30.25
CA SER A 258 38.62 -45.80 -31.02
C SER A 258 37.33 -46.57 -31.28
N ASP A 259 37.17 -47.10 -32.49
CA ASP A 259 36.01 -47.93 -32.85
C ASP A 259 35.83 -49.09 -31.86
N TYR A 260 36.93 -49.56 -31.27
CA TYR A 260 36.95 -50.59 -30.24
C TYR A 260 36.41 -50.11 -28.89
N PHE A 261 36.73 -48.89 -28.46
CA PHE A 261 36.20 -48.35 -27.21
C PHE A 261 34.70 -48.11 -27.32
N GLU A 262 34.24 -47.58 -28.46
CA GLU A 262 32.82 -47.38 -28.71
C GLU A 262 32.06 -48.70 -28.80
N LYS A 263 32.63 -49.71 -29.49
CA LYS A 263 32.07 -51.06 -29.54
C LYS A 263 32.04 -51.72 -28.16
N PHE A 264 33.13 -51.67 -27.40
CA PHE A 264 33.21 -52.19 -26.03
C PHE A 264 32.18 -51.53 -25.12
N PHE A 265 32.06 -50.20 -25.19
CA PHE A 265 31.11 -49.44 -24.39
C PHE A 265 29.67 -49.78 -24.76
N ASN A 266 29.33 -49.77 -26.06
CA ASN A 266 27.99 -50.08 -26.53
C ASN A 266 27.57 -51.54 -26.22
N GLU A 267 28.47 -52.51 -26.43
CA GLU A 267 28.19 -53.93 -26.17
C GLU A 267 28.14 -54.26 -24.68
N SER A 268 28.90 -53.55 -23.85
CA SER A 268 28.85 -53.75 -22.40
C SER A 268 27.59 -53.11 -21.81
N PHE A 269 27.21 -51.92 -22.28
CA PHE A 269 25.99 -51.24 -21.85
C PHE A 269 24.70 -51.88 -22.37
N SER A 270 24.70 -52.50 -23.56
CA SER A 270 23.52 -53.23 -24.05
C SER A 270 23.22 -54.46 -23.18
N GLN A 271 24.24 -55.23 -22.80
CA GLN A 271 24.11 -56.35 -21.86
C GLN A 271 23.62 -55.91 -20.48
N ILE A 272 24.10 -54.76 -19.98
CA ILE A 272 23.65 -54.19 -18.70
C ILE A 272 22.18 -53.74 -18.77
N ARG A 273 21.68 -53.35 -19.95
CA ARG A 273 20.32 -52.85 -20.16
C ARG A 273 19.26 -53.95 -20.21
N GLU A 274 19.61 -55.16 -20.65
CA GLU A 274 18.68 -56.28 -20.79
C GLU A 274 18.38 -56.99 -19.47
N GLU A 275 19.33 -56.99 -18.54
CA GLU A 275 19.17 -57.60 -17.22
C GLU A 275 18.99 -56.50 -16.17
N ASN A 276 17.73 -56.09 -15.93
CA ASN A 276 17.33 -54.99 -15.03
C ASN A 276 17.73 -55.16 -13.54
N THR A 277 18.52 -56.18 -13.18
CA THR A 277 18.94 -56.51 -11.81
C THR A 277 20.37 -57.06 -11.73
N ILE A 278 21.28 -56.67 -12.62
CA ILE A 278 22.68 -57.10 -12.51
C ILE A 278 23.36 -56.40 -11.32
N SER A 279 24.01 -57.17 -10.45
CA SER A 279 24.85 -56.61 -9.39
C SER A 279 26.15 -56.06 -10.01
N LEU A 280 26.72 -54.96 -9.49
CA LEU A 280 27.92 -54.37 -10.12
C LEU A 280 29.10 -55.36 -10.23
N ALA A 281 29.20 -56.28 -9.27
CA ALA A 281 30.10 -57.42 -9.30
C ALA A 281 30.06 -58.18 -10.63
N ASP A 282 28.87 -58.33 -11.20
CA ASP A 282 28.62 -59.03 -12.45
C ASP A 282 28.91 -58.12 -13.65
N VAL A 283 28.57 -56.82 -13.58
CA VAL A 283 28.93 -55.84 -14.62
C VAL A 283 30.45 -55.72 -14.81
N LEU A 284 31.20 -55.67 -13.71
CA LEU A 284 32.65 -55.58 -13.76
C LEU A 284 33.29 -56.92 -14.09
N ASN A 285 32.69 -58.05 -13.71
CA ASN A 285 33.09 -59.34 -14.24
C ASN A 285 32.84 -59.44 -15.74
N ILE A 286 31.74 -58.91 -16.26
CA ILE A 286 31.43 -58.86 -17.70
C ILE A 286 32.46 -57.98 -18.41
N LEU A 287 32.73 -56.77 -17.91
CA LEU A 287 33.73 -55.85 -18.49
C LEU A 287 35.14 -56.46 -18.47
N ASN A 288 35.56 -57.02 -17.32
CA ASN A 288 36.89 -57.58 -17.15
C ASN A 288 37.07 -58.89 -17.94
N ASN A 289 36.02 -59.72 -18.03
CA ASN A 289 36.00 -60.87 -18.93
C ASN A 289 36.03 -60.43 -20.39
N LYS A 290 35.27 -59.40 -20.80
CA LYS A 290 35.31 -58.87 -22.17
C LYS A 290 36.68 -58.32 -22.54
N ILE A 291 37.33 -57.56 -21.66
CA ILE A 291 38.70 -57.07 -21.88
C ILE A 291 39.69 -58.24 -22.05
N ARG A 292 39.48 -59.35 -21.34
CA ARG A 292 40.30 -60.56 -21.45
C ARG A 292 40.00 -61.38 -22.72
N THR A 293 38.76 -61.40 -23.18
CA THR A 293 38.33 -62.17 -24.36
C THR A 293 38.46 -61.42 -25.68
N LEU A 294 38.52 -60.08 -25.62
CA LEU A 294 38.78 -59.25 -26.80
C LEU A 294 40.27 -59.35 -27.14
N ASP A 295 40.58 -59.74 -28.37
CA ASP A 295 41.93 -59.84 -28.91
C ASP A 295 42.49 -58.44 -29.23
N LEU A 296 42.66 -57.63 -28.18
CA LEU A 296 43.14 -56.26 -28.26
C LEU A 296 44.67 -56.22 -28.11
N PRO A 297 45.35 -55.29 -28.80
CA PRO A 297 46.72 -54.92 -28.50
C PRO A 297 46.91 -54.57 -27.00
N GLU A 298 48.05 -54.94 -26.42
CA GLU A 298 48.29 -54.75 -24.97
C GLU A 298 48.32 -53.26 -24.55
N ASP A 299 48.73 -52.37 -25.44
CA ASP A 299 48.68 -50.92 -25.24
C ASP A 299 47.25 -50.40 -25.14
N GLU A 300 46.31 -50.92 -25.95
CA GLU A 300 44.89 -50.57 -25.85
C GLU A 300 44.23 -51.14 -24.60
N LYS A 301 44.58 -52.37 -24.20
CA LYS A 301 44.11 -52.95 -22.93
C LYS A 301 44.57 -52.11 -21.73
N GLU A 302 45.81 -51.65 -21.76
CA GLU A 302 46.36 -50.79 -20.71
C GLU A 302 45.71 -49.40 -20.71
N GLU A 303 45.36 -48.86 -21.88
CA GLU A 303 44.60 -47.62 -21.99
C GLU A 303 43.18 -47.77 -21.43
N ILE A 304 42.47 -48.85 -21.72
CA ILE A 304 41.13 -49.14 -21.16
C ILE A 304 41.20 -49.29 -19.64
N LYS A 305 42.20 -50.00 -19.12
CA LYS A 305 42.43 -50.12 -17.67
C LYS A 305 42.66 -48.75 -17.02
N ASN A 306 43.53 -47.92 -17.62
CA ASN A 306 43.79 -46.57 -17.13
C ASN A 306 42.52 -45.70 -17.13
N HIS A 307 41.58 -45.93 -18.04
CA HIS A 307 40.30 -45.25 -18.07
C HIS A 307 39.31 -45.76 -17.01
N ILE A 308 39.25 -47.07 -16.77
CA ILE A 308 38.48 -47.65 -15.65
C ILE A 308 38.99 -47.09 -14.32
N VAL A 309 40.31 -46.94 -14.17
CA VAL A 309 40.93 -46.28 -13.02
C VAL A 309 40.48 -44.83 -12.90
N LYS A 310 40.50 -44.05 -13.99
CA LYS A 310 39.99 -42.66 -13.98
C LYS A 310 38.52 -42.58 -13.54
N LEU A 311 37.68 -43.52 -13.96
CA LEU A 311 36.26 -43.56 -13.57
C LEU A 311 36.06 -43.88 -12.09
N GLU A 312 36.87 -44.77 -11.51
CA GLU A 312 36.87 -45.01 -10.06
C GLU A 312 37.34 -43.78 -9.28
N TYR A 313 38.38 -43.08 -9.77
CA TYR A 313 38.88 -41.86 -9.15
C TYR A 313 37.87 -40.71 -9.14
N ILE A 314 36.99 -40.65 -10.13
CA ILE A 314 35.86 -39.71 -10.18
C ILE A 314 34.73 -40.14 -9.21
N GLY A 315 34.86 -41.28 -8.53
CA GLY A 315 33.90 -41.73 -7.52
C GLY A 315 32.64 -42.39 -8.10
N LEU A 316 32.66 -42.73 -9.38
CA LEU A 316 31.61 -43.55 -10.02
C LEU A 316 31.68 -45.00 -9.50
N PHE A 317 32.89 -45.48 -9.19
CA PHE A 317 33.14 -46.81 -8.65
C PHE A 317 33.93 -46.69 -7.34
N THR A 318 33.79 -47.67 -6.44
CA THR A 318 34.65 -47.80 -5.26
C THR A 318 35.17 -49.23 -5.12
N GLY A 319 36.45 -49.39 -4.80
CA GLY A 319 36.99 -50.65 -4.29
C GLY A 319 37.82 -51.50 -5.26
N LEU A 320 38.21 -51.00 -6.43
CA LEU A 320 39.14 -51.71 -7.34
C LEU A 320 40.59 -51.70 -6.81
N PHE A 321 41.01 -50.68 -6.05
CA PHE A 321 42.44 -50.49 -5.71
C PHE A 321 42.83 -50.73 -4.26
N LYS A 322 41.91 -51.13 -3.37
CA LYS A 322 42.26 -51.19 -1.94
C LYS A 322 43.12 -52.39 -1.54
N ASP A 323 43.34 -53.36 -2.41
CA ASP A 323 44.40 -54.37 -2.31
C ASP A 323 44.63 -54.92 -3.73
N ILE A 324 45.86 -55.12 -4.19
CA ILE A 324 46.19 -55.77 -5.48
C ILE A 324 45.91 -57.30 -5.41
N ASN A 325 44.93 -57.70 -4.59
CA ASN A 325 44.40 -59.05 -4.54
C ASN A 325 43.01 -59.01 -5.18
N TYR A 326 42.91 -59.63 -6.34
CA TYR A 326 41.80 -59.61 -7.31
C TYR A 326 40.44 -60.16 -6.79
N ASP A 327 40.28 -60.37 -5.48
CA ASP A 327 39.11 -61.02 -4.88
C ASP A 327 38.05 -60.05 -4.36
N LYS A 328 38.33 -58.74 -4.27
CA LYS A 328 37.32 -57.74 -3.88
C LYS A 328 36.59 -57.21 -5.12
N LYS A 329 35.30 -57.55 -5.20
CA LYS A 329 34.41 -57.08 -6.27
C LYS A 329 34.11 -55.58 -6.08
N PRO A 330 34.22 -54.74 -7.12
CA PRO A 330 33.99 -53.32 -6.95
C PRO A 330 32.51 -53.02 -6.80
N VAL A 331 32.17 -51.93 -6.09
CA VAL A 331 30.79 -51.55 -5.75
C VAL A 331 30.48 -50.16 -6.31
N LEU A 332 29.31 -50.04 -6.96
CA LEU A 332 28.85 -48.81 -7.59
C LEU A 332 28.30 -47.96 -6.49
N THR A 333 28.78 -46.73 -6.38
CA THR A 333 28.16 -45.76 -5.48
C THR A 333 26.72 -45.51 -5.96
N ASP A 334 25.83 -45.15 -5.05
CA ASP A 334 24.44 -44.84 -5.42
C ASP A 334 24.38 -43.66 -6.40
N GLU A 335 25.37 -42.77 -6.35
CA GLU A 335 25.60 -41.68 -7.31
C GLU A 335 26.06 -42.20 -8.68
N GLY A 336 26.95 -43.20 -8.73
CA GLY A 336 27.32 -43.87 -9.98
C GLY A 336 26.12 -44.53 -10.66
N LYS A 337 25.19 -45.13 -9.88
CA LYS A 337 23.93 -45.69 -10.41
C LYS A 337 23.06 -44.61 -11.04
N GLU A 338 22.92 -43.47 -10.38
CA GLU A 338 22.07 -42.37 -10.84
C GLU A 338 22.63 -41.68 -12.09
N ILE A 339 23.94 -41.46 -12.16
CA ILE A 339 24.60 -40.88 -13.35
C ILE A 339 24.43 -41.81 -14.55
N LEU A 340 24.64 -43.12 -14.38
CA LEU A 340 24.45 -44.11 -15.46
C LEU A 340 22.98 -44.18 -15.91
N ARG A 341 22.02 -44.06 -14.98
CA ARG A 341 20.59 -44.02 -15.28
C ARG A 341 20.23 -42.80 -16.13
N ARG A 342 20.74 -41.61 -15.77
CA ARG A 342 20.55 -40.37 -16.54
C ARG A 342 21.19 -40.46 -17.92
N PHE A 343 22.41 -40.99 -18.03
CA PHE A 343 23.07 -41.23 -19.31
C PHE A 343 22.24 -42.13 -20.24
N SER A 344 21.61 -43.18 -19.70
CA SER A 344 20.76 -44.10 -20.46
C SER A 344 19.45 -43.47 -20.98
N SER A 345 19.09 -42.28 -20.47
CA SER A 345 17.90 -41.52 -20.86
C SER A 345 18.17 -40.39 -21.87
N TYR A 346 19.44 -39.98 -22.02
CA TYR A 346 19.87 -38.95 -22.97
C TYR A 346 20.25 -39.50 -24.37
N ARG A 347 20.38 -40.83 -24.49
CA ARG A 347 20.46 -41.56 -25.76
C ARG A 347 19.13 -42.25 -26.02
#